data_AF-A0A535CKC5-F1
#
_entry.id   AF-A0A535CKC5-F1
#
_cell.length_a   1.000
_cell.length_b   1.000
_cell.length_c   1.000
_cell.angle_alpha   90.00
_cell.angle_beta   90.00
_cell.angle_gamma   90.00
#
_symmetry.space_group_name_H-M   'P 1'
#
loop_
_entity.id
_entity.type
_entity.pdbx_description
1 polymer ?
#
loop_
_entity_poly.entity_id
_entity_poly.type
_entity_poly.pdbx_seq_one_letter_code
_entity_poly.pdbx_strand_id
1 'polypeptide(L)'
;MPALADLKATKEDIANAFHVPLPFLSGDTNLANMHAADHLHKTLAIRPRLVRRDEKLNEQLIPLYDPTGRLFLASEDPTPTERDAAVKERELLLKYGVVTINEVRGDMGLPPVPWGDVPAAKQN
;
A
#
# COMPACT_ATOMS: atom_id res chain seq x y z
N MET A 1 11.90 -26.04 -36.57
CA MET A 1 12.30 -24.67 -36.16
C MET A 1 12.19 -24.58 -34.64
N PRO A 2 13.26 -24.89 -33.88
CA PRO A 2 13.25 -24.90 -32.41
C PRO A 2 13.29 -23.49 -31.79
N ALA A 3 13.66 -22.46 -32.55
CA ALA A 3 13.86 -21.09 -32.08
C ALA A 3 12.64 -20.42 -31.43
N LEU A 4 11.41 -20.88 -31.72
CA LEU A 4 10.19 -20.34 -31.11
C LEU A 4 9.98 -20.84 -29.67
N ALA A 5 10.56 -21.98 -29.30
CA ALA A 5 10.54 -22.48 -27.93
C ALA A 5 11.49 -21.69 -27.02
N ASP A 6 12.67 -21.32 -27.54
CA ASP A 6 13.64 -20.48 -26.82
C ASP A 6 13.10 -19.05 -26.57
N LEU A 7 12.21 -18.55 -27.42
CA LEU A 7 11.55 -17.25 -27.25
C LEU A 7 10.56 -17.18 -26.07
N LYS A 8 10.04 -18.32 -25.60
CA LYS A 8 9.19 -18.35 -24.40
C LYS A 8 9.98 -18.05 -23.13
N ALA A 9 11.25 -18.48 -23.07
CA ALA A 9 12.15 -18.11 -21.97
C ALA A 9 12.33 -16.59 -21.89
N THR A 10 12.30 -15.86 -23.01
CA THR A 10 12.59 -14.42 -23.03
C THR A 10 11.51 -13.55 -22.38
N LYS A 11 10.23 -13.87 -22.56
CA LYS A 11 9.15 -13.05 -21.99
C LYS A 11 9.14 -13.12 -20.46
N GLU A 12 9.35 -14.31 -19.92
CA GLU A 12 9.37 -14.52 -18.48
C GLU A 12 10.61 -13.89 -17.85
N ASP A 13 11.77 -14.04 -18.47
CA ASP A 13 13.01 -13.40 -18.02
C ASP A 13 12.91 -11.87 -18.00
N ILE A 14 12.34 -11.27 -19.07
CA ILE A 14 12.13 -9.82 -19.14
C ILE A 14 11.15 -9.38 -18.05
N ALA A 15 10.02 -10.08 -17.89
CA ALA A 15 9.02 -9.75 -16.88
C ALA A 15 9.62 -9.81 -15.46
N ASN A 16 10.41 -10.84 -15.17
CA ASN A 16 11.11 -11.01 -13.91
C ASN A 16 12.15 -9.90 -13.67
N ALA A 17 12.94 -9.52 -14.67
CA ALA A 17 13.91 -8.42 -14.56
C ALA A 17 13.23 -7.10 -14.18
N PHE A 18 12.06 -6.81 -14.75
CA PHE A 18 11.29 -5.60 -14.43
C PHE A 18 10.34 -5.75 -13.24
N HIS A 19 10.30 -6.93 -12.62
CA HIS A 19 9.41 -7.26 -11.49
C HIS A 19 7.92 -7.08 -11.87
N VAL A 20 7.58 -7.39 -13.12
CA VAL A 20 6.22 -7.36 -13.67
C VAL A 20 5.64 -8.77 -13.57
N PRO A 21 4.55 -8.98 -12.82
CA PRO A 21 3.90 -10.29 -12.74
C PRO A 21 3.43 -10.77 -14.12
N LEU A 22 3.66 -12.04 -14.43
CA LEU A 22 3.19 -12.67 -15.67
C LEU A 22 1.68 -12.55 -15.89
N PRO A 23 0.81 -12.58 -14.87
CA PRO A 23 -0.63 -12.34 -15.08
C PRO A 23 -0.92 -11.03 -15.81
N PHE A 24 -0.13 -9.96 -15.63
CA PHE A 24 -0.35 -8.70 -16.35
C PHE A 24 -0.08 -8.78 -17.85
N LEU A 25 0.67 -9.79 -18.28
CA LEU A 25 1.11 -9.96 -19.66
C LEU A 25 0.41 -11.14 -20.35
N SER A 26 -0.40 -11.91 -19.64
CA SER A 26 -1.03 -13.14 -20.13
C SER A 26 -2.54 -12.95 -20.33
N GLY A 27 -3.13 -13.66 -21.29
CA GLY A 27 -4.57 -13.58 -21.58
C GLY A 27 -5.44 -14.40 -20.63
N ASP A 28 -4.90 -15.47 -20.04
CA ASP A 28 -5.63 -16.37 -19.15
C ASP A 28 -5.47 -15.93 -17.69
N THR A 29 -6.23 -14.92 -17.29
CA THR A 29 -6.21 -14.40 -15.91
C THR A 29 -7.59 -14.46 -15.26
N ASN A 30 -7.63 -14.91 -14.01
CA ASN A 30 -8.81 -14.78 -13.15
C ASN A 30 -8.64 -13.62 -12.16
N LEU A 31 -9.74 -13.17 -11.53
CA LEU A 31 -9.73 -12.02 -10.62
C LEU A 31 -8.77 -12.21 -9.43
N ALA A 32 -8.75 -13.41 -8.83
CA ALA A 32 -7.89 -13.72 -7.69
C ALA A 32 -6.38 -13.64 -8.06
N ASN A 33 -6.01 -14.17 -9.22
CA ASN A 33 -4.66 -14.14 -9.76
C ASN A 33 -4.23 -12.70 -10.05
N MET A 34 -5.14 -11.87 -10.57
CA MET A 34 -4.86 -10.44 -10.83
C MET A 34 -4.68 -9.65 -9.54
N HIS A 35 -5.49 -9.88 -8.51
CA HIS A 35 -5.30 -9.23 -7.21
C HIS A 35 -3.98 -9.65 -6.54
N ALA A 36 -3.64 -10.94 -6.57
CA ALA A 36 -2.37 -11.42 -6.04
C ALA A 36 -1.18 -10.84 -6.82
N ALA A 37 -1.26 -10.78 -8.15
CA ALA A 37 -0.26 -10.16 -9.01
C ALA A 37 -0.09 -8.67 -8.72
N ASP A 38 -1.19 -7.92 -8.61
CA ASP A 38 -1.16 -6.50 -8.29
C ASP A 38 -0.52 -6.21 -6.94
N HIS A 39 -0.88 -6.98 -5.91
CA HIS A 39 -0.23 -6.91 -4.61
C HIS A 39 1.29 -7.15 -4.72
N LEU A 40 1.70 -8.22 -5.40
CA LEU A 40 3.10 -8.57 -5.59
C LEU A 40 3.88 -7.45 -6.32
N HIS A 41 3.30 -6.90 -7.38
CA HIS A 41 3.91 -5.82 -8.16
C HIS A 41 4.09 -4.55 -7.32
N LYS A 42 3.06 -4.17 -6.56
CA LYS A 42 3.11 -3.01 -5.67
C LYS A 42 4.21 -3.17 -4.61
N THR A 43 4.30 -4.35 -4.01
CA THR A 43 5.24 -4.64 -2.91
C THR A 43 6.69 -4.77 -3.39
N LEU A 44 6.94 -5.50 -4.48
CA LEU A 44 8.29 -5.82 -4.93
C LEU A 44 8.87 -4.81 -5.93
N ALA A 45 8.02 -4.17 -6.74
CA ALA A 45 8.48 -3.28 -7.81
C ALA A 45 8.24 -1.80 -7.48
N ILE A 46 7.00 -1.44 -7.16
CA ILE A 46 6.59 -0.03 -7.07
C ILE A 46 7.13 0.60 -5.77
N ARG A 47 6.88 -0.02 -4.62
CA ARG A 47 7.26 0.51 -3.31
C ARG A 47 8.77 0.79 -3.19
N PRO A 48 9.69 -0.13 -3.57
CA PRO A 48 11.13 0.17 -3.52
C PRO A 48 11.55 1.29 -4.47
N ARG A 49 10.89 1.42 -5.64
CA ARG A 49 11.17 2.51 -6.58
C ARG A 49 10.69 3.86 -6.07
N LEU A 50 9.54 3.91 -5.40
CA LEU A 50 9.05 5.12 -4.74
C LEU A 50 10.00 5.56 -3.63
N VAL A 51 10.42 4.64 -2.75
CA VAL A 51 11.37 4.95 -1.67
C VAL A 51 12.66 5.51 -2.24
N ARG A 52 13.29 4.85 -3.21
CA ARG A 52 14.53 5.33 -3.84
C ARG A 52 14.37 6.70 -4.49
N ARG A 53 13.23 6.94 -5.14
CA ARG A 53 12.93 8.23 -5.76
C ARG A 53 12.81 9.32 -4.70
N ASP A 54 12.06 9.06 -3.64
CA ASP A 54 11.81 10.03 -2.58
C ASP A 54 13.08 10.32 -1.78
N GLU A 55 13.91 9.31 -1.50
CA GLU A 55 15.25 9.48 -0.95
C GLU A 55 16.08 10.44 -1.81
N LYS A 56 16.08 10.24 -3.14
CA LYS A 56 16.89 11.07 -4.03
C LYS A 56 16.38 12.50 -4.14
N LEU A 57 15.06 12.69 -4.14
CA LEU A 57 14.44 14.00 -4.12
C LEU A 57 14.69 14.73 -2.79
N ASN A 58 14.66 14.01 -1.66
CA ASN A 58 15.02 14.55 -0.35
C ASN A 58 16.50 14.94 -0.26
N GLU A 59 17.40 14.18 -0.89
CA GLU A 59 18.83 14.46 -0.90
C GLU A 59 19.18 15.66 -1.79
N GLN A 60 18.56 15.77 -2.98
CA GLN A 60 19.01 16.71 -4.02
C GLN A 60 18.09 17.89 -4.26
N LEU A 61 16.77 17.68 -4.20
CA LEU A 61 15.79 18.71 -4.56
C LEU A 61 15.38 19.53 -3.34
N ILE A 62 15.01 18.88 -2.24
CA ILE A 62 14.48 19.54 -1.05
C ILE A 62 15.45 20.57 -0.44
N PRO A 63 16.78 20.32 -0.34
CA PRO A 63 17.70 21.30 0.23
C PRO A 63 17.82 22.60 -0.57
N LEU A 64 17.40 22.61 -1.84
CA LEU A 64 17.35 23.82 -2.66
C LEU A 64 16.19 24.76 -2.25
N TYR A 65 15.18 24.24 -1.56
CA TYR A 65 13.97 24.97 -1.18
C TYR A 65 13.79 25.12 0.34
N ASP A 66 14.34 24.21 1.15
CA ASP A 66 14.31 24.31 2.61
C ASP A 66 15.68 23.98 3.24
N PRO A 67 16.47 25.00 3.63
CA PRO A 67 17.74 24.79 4.31
C PRO A 67 17.57 24.39 5.78
N THR A 68 16.35 24.44 6.34
CA THR A 68 16.09 24.09 7.75
C THR A 68 15.95 22.58 7.98
N GLY A 69 15.79 21.79 6.92
CA GLY A 69 15.65 20.33 6.98
C GLY A 69 14.33 19.87 7.59
N ARG A 70 13.29 20.71 7.57
CA ARG A 70 11.97 20.39 8.13
C ARG A 70 11.03 19.81 7.07
N LEU A 71 11.25 20.14 5.81
CA LEU A 71 10.52 19.54 4.70
C LEU A 71 11.13 18.19 4.32
N PHE A 72 10.26 17.23 4.03
CA PHE A 72 10.62 15.97 3.39
C PHE A 72 9.48 15.52 2.48
N LEU A 73 9.84 14.85 1.41
CA LEU A 73 8.94 14.18 0.49
C LEU A 73 8.79 12.71 0.93
N ALA A 74 7.56 12.27 1.13
CA ALA A 74 7.23 10.87 1.33
C ALA A 74 5.97 10.54 0.54
N SER A 75 6.08 9.57 -0.36
CA SER A 75 4.93 9.04 -1.09
C SER A 75 4.07 8.17 -0.21
N GLU A 76 2.78 8.16 -0.49
CA GLU A 76 1.87 7.17 0.08
C GLU A 76 2.26 5.75 -0.33
N ASP A 77 2.09 4.81 0.60
CA ASP A 77 2.39 3.41 0.34
C ASP A 77 1.35 2.82 -0.64
N PRO A 78 1.77 2.28 -1.81
CA PRO A 78 0.85 1.74 -2.81
C PRO A 78 0.34 0.33 -2.48
N THR A 79 0.76 -0.30 -1.37
CA THR A 79 0.35 -1.66 -1.00
C THR A 79 -0.82 -1.76 0.01
N PRO A 80 -1.83 -0.85 0.11
CA PRO A 80 -2.82 -0.92 1.18
C PRO A 80 -3.82 -2.06 0.91
N THR A 81 -3.38 -3.26 1.24
CA THR A 81 -4.14 -4.52 1.13
C THR A 81 -5.00 -4.71 2.39
N GLU A 82 -4.69 -3.96 3.44
CA GLU A 82 -5.31 -4.11 4.76
C GLU A 82 -6.27 -2.98 5.10
N ARG A 83 -6.73 -2.15 4.14
CA ARG A 83 -7.83 -1.22 4.46
C ARG A 83 -9.07 -1.99 4.92
N ASP A 84 -9.44 -3.07 4.22
CA ASP A 84 -10.63 -3.85 4.59
C ASP A 84 -10.41 -4.68 5.86
N ALA A 85 -9.22 -5.26 6.04
CA ALA A 85 -8.88 -6.00 7.24
C ALA A 85 -8.81 -5.09 8.47
N ALA A 86 -8.15 -3.93 8.36
CA ALA A 86 -8.04 -2.97 9.44
C ALA A 86 -9.35 -2.21 9.68
N VAL A 87 -10.23 -2.08 8.69
CA VAL A 87 -11.61 -1.59 8.90
C VAL A 87 -12.42 -2.63 9.66
N LYS A 88 -12.35 -3.91 9.29
CA LYS A 88 -13.01 -4.99 10.03
C LYS A 88 -12.47 -5.13 11.45
N GLU A 89 -11.16 -5.06 11.65
CA GLU A 89 -10.55 -5.07 12.97
C GLU A 89 -11.06 -3.91 13.82
N ARG A 90 -11.05 -2.69 13.29
CA ARG A 90 -11.60 -1.51 13.97
C ARG A 90 -13.09 -1.64 14.26
N GLU A 91 -13.88 -2.17 13.33
CA GLU A 91 -15.30 -2.45 13.52
C GLU A 91 -15.51 -3.43 14.69
N LEU A 92 -14.72 -4.51 14.75
CA LEU A 92 -14.78 -5.48 15.84
C LEU A 92 -14.36 -4.84 17.18
N LEU A 93 -13.26 -4.11 17.22
CA LEU A 93 -12.78 -3.44 18.43
C LEU A 93 -13.81 -2.42 18.98
N LEU A 94 -14.45 -1.64 18.10
CA LEU A 94 -15.54 -0.73 18.44
C LEU A 94 -16.77 -1.48 18.93
N LYS A 95 -17.16 -2.57 18.24
CA LYS A 95 -18.34 -3.39 18.56
C LYS A 95 -18.20 -4.10 19.90
N TYR A 96 -17.01 -4.58 20.25
CA TYR A 96 -16.74 -5.22 21.53
C TYR A 96 -16.37 -4.23 22.63
N GLY A 97 -16.32 -2.93 22.32
CA GLY A 97 -16.03 -1.86 23.28
C GLY A 97 -14.61 -1.88 23.81
N VAL A 98 -13.67 -2.44 23.05
CA VAL A 98 -12.23 -2.47 23.37
C VAL A 98 -11.60 -1.10 23.13
N VAL A 99 -12.08 -0.38 22.10
CA VAL A 99 -11.68 1.01 21.79
C VAL A 99 -12.90 1.92 21.74
N THR A 100 -12.69 3.18 22.08
CA THR A 100 -13.67 4.26 21.99
C THR A 100 -13.62 4.94 20.62
N ILE A 101 -14.67 5.67 20.28
CA ILE A 101 -14.77 6.37 19.00
C ILE A 101 -13.71 7.49 18.93
N ASN A 102 -13.40 8.15 20.04
CA ASN A 102 -12.39 9.20 20.08
C ASN A 102 -10.96 8.67 19.93
N GLU A 103 -10.65 7.46 20.41
CA GLU A 103 -9.36 6.81 20.16
C GLU A 103 -9.17 6.52 18.67
N VAL A 104 -10.18 5.91 18.03
CA VAL A 104 -10.12 5.63 16.58
C VAL A 104 -10.04 6.92 15.76
N ARG A 105 -10.73 8.00 16.17
CA ARG A 105 -10.63 9.31 15.50
C ARG A 105 -9.25 9.94 15.67
N GLY A 106 -8.63 9.78 16.84
CA GLY A 106 -7.26 10.22 17.09
C GLY A 106 -6.26 9.55 16.14
N ASP A 107 -6.36 8.24 15.96
CA ASP A 107 -5.52 7.48 15.02
C ASP A 107 -5.71 7.94 13.56
N MET A 108 -6.89 8.43 13.21
CA MET A 108 -7.22 8.97 11.89
C MET A 108 -6.91 10.46 11.73
N GLY A 109 -6.41 11.13 12.77
CA GLY A 109 -6.16 12.57 12.78
C GLY A 109 -7.45 13.42 12.73
N LEU A 110 -8.59 12.85 13.09
CA LEU A 110 -9.87 13.54 13.14
C LEU A 110 -10.09 14.18 14.53
N PRO A 111 -10.71 15.37 14.61
CA PRO A 111 -10.99 16.01 15.90
C PRO A 111 -11.94 15.16 16.75
N PRO A 112 -11.76 15.12 18.08
CA PRO A 112 -12.61 14.34 18.99
C PRO A 112 -14.05 14.88 19.01
N VAL A 113 -15.01 14.02 19.33
CA VAL A 113 -16.43 14.37 19.45
C VAL A 113 -16.91 14.18 20.89
N PRO A 114 -17.82 15.04 21.42
CA PRO A 114 -18.25 14.98 22.83
C PRO A 114 -18.92 13.67 23.26
N TRP A 115 -19.45 12.91 22.31
CA TRP A 115 -20.14 11.63 22.53
C TRP A 115 -19.25 10.41 22.25
N GLY A 116 -17.97 10.62 21.95
CA GLY A 116 -17.04 9.59 21.46
C GLY A 116 -16.22 8.87 22.54
N ASP A 117 -16.34 9.28 23.81
CA ASP A 117 -15.57 8.74 24.95
C ASP A 117 -16.23 7.49 25.59
N VAL A 118 -17.43 7.13 25.14
CA VAL A 118 -18.15 5.96 25.66
C VAL A 118 -18.01 4.80 24.66
N PRO A 119 -17.69 3.56 25.11
CA PRO A 119 -17.69 2.40 24.23
C PRO A 119 -19.07 2.21 23.57
N ALA A 120 -19.09 2.02 22.24
CA ALA A 120 -20.33 1.85 21.48
C ALA A 120 -21.17 0.65 21.97
N ALA A 121 -20.52 -0.37 22.56
CA ALA A 121 -21.16 -1.53 23.18
C ALA A 121 -22.05 -1.21 24.40
N LYS A 122 -21.84 -0.07 25.07
CA LYS A 122 -22.60 0.35 26.27
C LYS A 122 -23.76 1.31 25.97
N GLN A 123 -24.02 1.62 24.70
CA GLN A 123 -25.09 2.55 24.29
C GLN A 123 -26.41 1.87 23.92
N ASN A 124 -26.49 0.53 24.01
CA ASN A 124 -27.72 -0.26 23.84
C ASN A 124 -28.25 -0.79 25.17
#